data_AF-A0A924LHV8-F1
#
_entry.id   AF-A0A924LHV8-F1
#
_cell.length_a   1.000
_cell.length_b   1.000
_cell.length_c   1.000
_cell.angle_alpha   90.00
_cell.angle_beta   90.00
_cell.angle_gamma   90.00
#
_symmetry.space_group_name_H-M   'P 1'
#
loop_
_entity.id
_entity.type
_entity.pdbx_description
1 polymer ?
#
loop_
_entity_poly.entity_id
_entity_poly.type
_entity_poly.pdbx_seq_one_letter_code
_entity_poly.pdbx_strand_id
1 'polypeptide(L)'
;LGGKAEQFLLLSVLGAMHAGLTHSMLPWNFGWIGRWILVSPIGHRIHHSAIPEQFDKNYGMVFIFWDRLFGTYYGGKLINQNVDVSDNVYNKRSIFWDIIECPRRMLRVAFGRSSESPAASPVTPYGTSA
;
A
#
# COMPACT_ATOMS: atom_id res chain seq x y z
N LEU A 1 -27.17 -14.06 -5.72
CA LEU A 1 -26.57 -12.89 -6.42
C LEU A 1 -26.95 -12.99 -7.89
N GLY A 2 -28.02 -12.29 -8.32
CA GLY A 2 -28.66 -12.48 -9.63
C GLY A 2 -28.08 -11.65 -10.79
N GLY A 3 -26.79 -11.33 -10.75
CA GLY A 3 -26.13 -10.58 -11.84
C GLY A 3 -25.69 -11.49 -12.98
N LYS A 4 -25.58 -10.95 -14.19
CA LYS A 4 -24.99 -11.68 -15.33
C LYS A 4 -23.51 -11.96 -15.05
N ALA A 5 -23.01 -13.13 -15.45
CA ALA A 5 -21.60 -13.50 -15.27
C ALA A 5 -20.64 -12.45 -15.86
N GLU A 6 -21.01 -11.86 -16.99
CA GLU A 6 -20.28 -10.76 -17.65
C GLU A 6 -20.07 -9.55 -16.73
N GLN A 7 -21.09 -9.17 -15.94
CA GLN A 7 -20.99 -8.04 -15.02
C GLN A 7 -20.04 -8.36 -13.87
N PHE A 8 -20.10 -9.58 -13.35
CA PHE A 8 -19.19 -10.04 -12.31
C PHE A 8 -17.74 -10.04 -12.81
N LEU A 9 -17.50 -10.54 -14.02
CA LEU A 9 -16.18 -10.55 -14.64
C LEU A 9 -15.66 -9.13 -14.87
N LEU A 10 -16.50 -8.25 -15.42
CA LEU A 10 -16.14 -6.85 -15.65
C LEU A 10 -15.74 -6.15 -14.35
N LEU A 11 -16.56 -6.26 -13.30
CA LEU A 11 -16.26 -5.65 -12.00
C LEU A 11 -15.00 -6.23 -11.36
N SER A 12 -14.79 -7.54 -11.50
CA SER A 12 -13.60 -8.21 -10.96
C SER A 12 -12.32 -7.75 -11.65
N VAL A 13 -12.35 -7.65 -12.99
CA VAL A 13 -11.20 -7.16 -13.77
C VAL A 13 -10.91 -5.70 -13.44
N LEU A 14 -11.94 -4.84 -13.43
CA LEU A 14 -11.77 -3.42 -13.09
C LEU A 14 -11.26 -3.25 -11.65
N GLY A 15 -11.79 -4.01 -10.70
CA GLY A 15 -11.34 -4.01 -9.31
C GLY A 15 -9.88 -4.44 -9.18
N ALA A 16 -9.48 -5.51 -9.87
CA ALA A 16 -8.10 -5.99 -9.87
C ALA A 16 -7.14 -4.99 -10.52
N MET A 17 -7.54 -4.36 -11.63
CA MET A 17 -6.74 -3.31 -12.28
C MET A 17 -6.57 -2.10 -11.37
N HIS A 18 -7.63 -1.67 -10.68
CA HIS A 18 -7.56 -0.55 -9.74
C HIS A 18 -6.69 -0.88 -8.51
N ALA A 19 -6.80 -2.09 -7.97
CA ALA A 19 -5.95 -2.57 -6.88
C ALA A 19 -4.46 -2.60 -7.30
N GLY A 20 -4.16 -3.11 -8.49
CA GLY A 20 -2.80 -3.09 -9.03
C GLY A 20 -2.26 -1.67 -9.22
N LEU A 21 -3.09 -0.74 -9.72
CA LEU A 21 -2.71 0.65 -9.89
C LEU A 21 -2.43 1.35 -8.55
N THR A 22 -3.29 1.18 -7.56
CA THR A 22 -3.16 1.83 -6.24
C THR A 22 -1.98 1.30 -5.43
N HIS A 23 -1.60 0.03 -5.62
CA HIS A 23 -0.37 -0.55 -5.05
C HIS A 23 0.93 -0.20 -5.80
N SER A 24 0.85 0.58 -6.88
CA SER A 24 2.06 1.04 -7.59
C SER A 24 2.75 2.18 -6.83
N MET A 25 4.07 2.29 -7.00
CA MET A 25 4.86 3.41 -6.47
C MET A 25 4.70 4.72 -7.26
N LEU A 26 3.63 4.86 -8.05
CA LEU A 26 3.40 6.06 -8.87
C LEU A 26 3.09 7.28 -7.98
N PRO A 27 3.67 8.46 -8.26
CA PRO A 27 3.43 9.68 -7.49
C PRO A 27 2.10 10.35 -7.89
N TRP A 28 1.03 9.57 -8.06
CA TRP A 28 -0.25 10.06 -8.57
C TRP A 28 -1.26 10.25 -7.44
N ASN A 29 -1.82 11.45 -7.34
CA ASN A 29 -2.88 11.81 -6.39
C ASN A 29 -4.26 12.01 -7.06
N PHE A 30 -4.33 11.87 -8.39
CA PHE A 30 -5.53 12.10 -9.22
C PHE A 30 -6.24 13.45 -9.02
N GLY A 31 -5.57 14.45 -8.44
CA GLY A 31 -6.13 15.78 -8.22
C GLY A 31 -7.49 15.75 -7.51
N TRP A 32 -8.51 16.35 -8.13
CA TRP A 32 -9.86 16.42 -7.54
C TRP A 32 -10.53 15.04 -7.45
N ILE A 33 -10.28 14.16 -8.43
CA ILE A 33 -10.84 12.81 -8.46
C ILE A 33 -10.30 12.02 -7.28
N GLY A 34 -8.99 12.11 -7.02
CA GLY A 34 -8.36 11.43 -5.89
C GLY A 34 -8.70 12.01 -4.53
N ARG A 35 -9.20 13.26 -4.50
CA ARG A 35 -9.69 13.89 -3.28
C ARG A 35 -11.11 13.51 -2.93
N TRP A 36 -11.95 13.12 -3.89
CA TRP A 36 -13.41 13.01 -3.65
C TRP A 36 -14.05 11.73 -4.15
N ILE A 37 -13.49 11.10 -5.18
CA ILE A 37 -14.12 9.96 -5.87
C ILE A 37 -13.29 8.71 -5.67
N LEU A 38 -12.13 8.61 -6.31
CA LEU A 38 -11.35 7.37 -6.39
C LEU A 38 -10.13 7.39 -5.49
N VAL A 39 -9.73 6.22 -5.00
CA VAL A 39 -8.48 6.05 -4.27
C VAL A 39 -7.32 6.17 -5.26
N SER A 40 -6.35 7.00 -4.93
CA SER A 40 -5.13 7.19 -5.74
C SER A 40 -3.98 6.35 -5.19
N PRO A 41 -2.92 6.10 -5.99
CA PRO A 41 -1.71 5.46 -5.48
C PRO A 41 -1.14 6.14 -4.24
N ILE A 42 -1.13 7.48 -4.19
CA ILE A 42 -0.76 8.23 -2.99
C ILE A 42 -1.74 7.97 -1.83
N GLY A 43 -3.05 8.01 -2.10
CA GLY A 43 -4.09 7.79 -1.10
C GLY A 43 -3.96 6.43 -0.41
N HIS A 44 -3.67 5.38 -1.19
CA HIS A 44 -3.43 4.02 -0.68
C HIS A 44 -2.09 3.89 0.05
N ARG A 45 -1.04 4.60 -0.37
CA ARG A 45 0.24 4.61 0.37
C ARG A 45 0.11 5.20 1.77
N ILE A 46 -0.75 6.18 1.96
CA ILE A 46 -1.04 6.75 3.28
C ILE A 46 -1.59 5.67 4.22
N HIS A 47 -2.46 4.78 3.73
CA HIS A 47 -2.97 3.64 4.51
C HIS A 47 -1.86 2.70 5.00
N HIS A 48 -0.85 2.45 4.15
CA HIS A 48 0.32 1.63 4.51
C HIS A 48 1.46 2.42 5.17
N SER A 49 1.24 3.68 5.53
CA SER A 49 2.31 4.54 6.04
C SER A 49 2.74 4.16 7.45
N ALA A 50 4.05 4.19 7.68
CA ALA A 50 4.65 4.06 9.01
C ALA A 50 4.66 5.37 9.80
N ILE A 51 4.17 6.48 9.23
CA ILE A 51 4.14 7.80 9.87
C ILE A 51 2.97 7.83 10.87
N PRO A 52 3.20 8.13 12.17
CA PRO A 52 2.14 8.12 13.18
C PRO A 52 0.92 8.99 12.87
N GLU A 53 1.10 10.14 12.19
CA GLU A 53 -0.01 11.02 11.77
C GLU A 53 -0.96 10.38 10.75
N GLN A 54 -0.47 9.35 10.03
CA GLN A 54 -1.19 8.67 8.96
C GLN A 54 -1.77 7.33 9.41
N PHE A 55 -1.57 6.96 10.68
CA PHE A 55 -2.18 5.77 11.25
C PHE A 55 -3.69 5.91 11.22
N ASP A 56 -4.34 4.79 10.89
CA ASP A 56 -5.78 4.67 10.82
C ASP A 56 -6.45 5.65 9.84
N LYS A 57 -5.79 5.89 8.69
CA LYS A 57 -6.29 6.76 7.60
C LYS A 57 -6.47 6.01 6.29
N ASN A 58 -7.35 6.55 5.44
CA ASN A 58 -7.56 6.16 4.04
C ASN A 58 -7.83 4.66 3.80
N TYR A 59 -8.81 4.08 4.49
CA TYR A 59 -9.19 2.66 4.37
C TYR A 59 -9.94 2.30 3.09
N GLY A 60 -10.44 3.28 2.33
CA GLY A 60 -11.16 3.04 1.09
C GLY A 60 -10.31 2.26 0.08
N MET A 61 -10.87 1.20 -0.48
CA MET A 61 -10.20 0.37 -1.50
C MET A 61 -10.41 0.87 -2.94
N VAL A 62 -11.57 1.49 -3.20
CA VAL A 62 -11.93 2.03 -4.52
C VAL A 62 -12.35 3.48 -4.41
N PHE A 63 -13.20 3.78 -3.43
CA PHE A 63 -13.80 5.11 -3.29
C PHE A 63 -13.40 5.82 -2.00
N ILE A 64 -13.00 7.09 -2.15
CA ILE A 64 -12.58 7.98 -1.05
C ILE A 64 -13.76 8.51 -0.24
N PHE A 65 -14.97 8.50 -0.80
CA PHE A 65 -16.12 9.04 -0.08
C PHE A 65 -16.40 8.28 1.23
N TRP A 66 -16.06 6.99 1.32
CA TRP A 66 -16.16 6.23 2.56
C TRP A 66 -15.26 6.82 3.65
N ASP A 67 -14.02 7.13 3.32
CA ASP A 67 -13.09 7.74 4.28
C ASP A 67 -13.54 9.14 4.73
N ARG A 68 -14.21 9.87 3.85
CA ARG A 68 -14.80 11.17 4.20
C ARG A 68 -16.02 11.02 5.09
N LEU A 69 -16.89 10.05 4.78
CA LEU A 69 -18.10 9.78 5.55
C LEU A 69 -17.77 9.37 6.99
N PHE A 70 -16.70 8.59 7.18
CA PHE A 70 -16.29 8.07 8.48
C PHE A 70 -15.14 8.85 9.13
N GLY A 71 -14.68 9.95 8.53
CA GLY A 71 -13.65 10.81 9.11
C GLY A 71 -12.23 10.22 9.13
N THR A 72 -11.97 9.19 8.33
CA THR A 72 -10.66 8.54 8.18
C THR A 72 -9.84 9.12 7.03
N TYR A 73 -10.38 10.09 6.28
CA TYR A 73 -9.68 10.74 5.18
C TYR A 73 -8.51 11.61 5.65
N TYR A 74 -7.33 11.36 5.09
CA TYR A 74 -6.11 12.15 5.22
C TYR A 74 -5.67 12.68 3.86
N GLY A 75 -5.60 14.00 3.73
CA GLY A 75 -5.13 14.73 2.55
C GLY A 75 -4.00 15.71 2.85
N GLY A 76 -3.23 15.45 3.92
CA GLY A 76 -2.10 16.30 4.35
C GLY A 76 -0.91 16.27 3.38
N LYS A 77 0.08 17.12 3.64
CA LYS A 77 1.29 17.25 2.79
C LYS A 77 2.34 16.17 3.05
N LEU A 78 2.25 15.47 4.18
CA LEU A 78 3.13 14.37 4.48
C LEU A 78 2.67 13.18 3.66
N ILE A 79 3.55 12.64 2.84
CA ILE A 79 3.32 11.41 2.08
C ILE A 79 4.61 10.63 2.21
N ASN A 80 4.53 9.40 2.72
CA ASN A 80 5.69 8.53 2.74
C ASN A 80 6.12 8.25 1.29
N GLN A 81 7.33 8.69 0.93
CA GLN A 81 7.86 8.52 -0.42
C GLN A 81 8.18 7.06 -0.73
N ASN A 82 8.53 6.28 0.30
CA ASN A 82 8.93 4.89 0.16
C ASN A 82 8.06 4.02 1.08
N VAL A 83 7.21 3.19 0.47
CA VAL A 83 6.67 2.00 1.16
C VAL A 83 7.72 0.89 1.25
N ASP A 84 8.91 1.15 0.69
CA ASP A 84 9.99 0.20 0.64
C ASP A 84 10.56 0.00 2.06
N VAL A 85 10.64 -1.25 2.46
CA VAL A 85 11.45 -1.63 3.61
C VAL A 85 12.88 -1.55 3.11
N SER A 86 13.48 -0.35 3.16
CA SER A 86 14.82 -0.13 2.58
C SER A 86 15.89 -1.02 3.21
N ASP A 87 15.58 -1.62 4.36
CA ASP A 87 16.41 -2.57 5.07
C ASP A 87 15.89 -4.02 5.00
N ASN A 88 15.28 -4.41 3.87
CA ASN A 88 14.80 -5.77 3.70
C ASN A 88 15.94 -6.74 3.31
N VAL A 89 15.80 -8.00 3.70
CA VAL A 89 16.80 -9.06 3.44
C VAL A 89 16.52 -9.80 2.13
N TYR A 90 15.47 -9.40 1.41
CA TYR A 90 14.97 -10.03 0.18
C TYR A 90 15.51 -9.27 -1.04
N ASN A 91 15.46 -9.89 -2.22
CA ASN A 91 15.90 -9.32 -3.51
C ASN A 91 17.37 -8.81 -3.53
N LYS A 92 18.19 -9.22 -2.56
CA LYS A 92 19.63 -8.89 -2.46
C LYS A 92 20.54 -9.90 -3.16
N ARG A 93 20.02 -11.10 -3.49
CA ARG A 93 20.77 -12.17 -4.16
C ARG A 93 20.15 -12.55 -5.51
N SER A 94 19.13 -13.41 -5.48
CA SER A 94 18.45 -13.92 -6.67
C SER A 94 17.05 -14.35 -6.29
N ILE A 95 16.10 -14.26 -7.23
CA ILE A 95 14.71 -14.68 -7.05
C ILE A 95 14.60 -16.12 -6.57
N PHE A 96 15.45 -17.03 -7.06
CA PHE A 96 15.47 -18.42 -6.63
C PHE A 96 15.92 -18.58 -5.18
N TRP A 97 16.86 -17.73 -4.75
CA TRP A 97 17.27 -17.69 -3.35
C TRP A 97 16.07 -17.23 -2.52
N ASP A 98 15.43 -16.12 -2.86
CA ASP A 98 14.30 -15.60 -2.08
C ASP A 98 13.14 -16.61 -1.93
N ILE A 99 12.87 -17.40 -2.99
CA ILE A 99 11.88 -18.49 -2.98
C ILE A 99 12.23 -19.58 -1.95
N ILE A 100 13.51 -19.91 -1.77
CA ILE A 100 13.96 -20.93 -0.81
C ILE A 100 14.13 -20.35 0.60
N GLU A 101 14.60 -19.10 0.70
CA GLU A 101 14.86 -18.44 1.99
C GLU A 101 13.57 -18.17 2.75
N CYS A 102 12.51 -17.78 2.05
CA CYS A 102 11.26 -17.40 2.68
C CYS A 102 10.63 -18.56 3.50
N PRO A 103 10.41 -19.77 2.94
CA PRO A 103 9.98 -20.93 3.72
C PRO A 103 10.96 -21.31 4.83
N ARG A 104 12.27 -21.25 4.56
CA ARG A 104 13.31 -21.61 5.54
C ARG A 104 13.29 -20.69 6.78
N ARG A 105 13.10 -19.38 6.58
CA ARG A 105 12.95 -18.41 7.66
C ARG A 105 11.63 -18.59 8.40
N MET A 106 10.54 -18.81 7.67
CA MET A 106 9.24 -19.09 8.27
C MET A 106 9.31 -20.30 9.21
N LEU A 107 9.91 -21.41 8.76
CA LEU A 107 10.13 -22.60 9.59
C LEU A 107 11.04 -22.28 10.78
N ARG A 108 12.10 -21.49 10.61
CA ARG A 108 12.98 -21.09 11.73
C ARG A 108 12.23 -20.31 12.81
N VAL A 109 11.36 -19.37 12.42
CA VAL A 109 10.54 -18.59 13.36
C VAL A 109 9.50 -19.49 14.02
N ALA A 110 8.82 -20.32 13.24
CA ALA A 110 7.83 -21.28 13.74
C ALA A 110 8.43 -22.30 14.74
N PHE A 111 9.71 -22.66 14.57
CA PHE A 111 10.45 -23.56 15.45
C PHE A 111 11.42 -22.83 16.41
N GLY A 112 11.18 -21.54 16.71
CA GLY A 112 11.69 -20.91 17.93
C GLY A 112 13.03 -20.17 17.85
N ARG A 113 13.51 -19.75 16.67
CA ARG A 113 14.65 -18.81 16.57
C ARG A 113 14.14 -17.42 16.15
N SER A 114 13.90 -16.54 17.14
CA SER A 114 13.60 -15.13 16.91
C SER A 114 14.83 -14.40 16.37
N SER A 115 14.74 -13.83 15.16
CA SER A 115 15.68 -12.81 14.72
C SER A 115 15.05 -11.44 14.91
N GLU A 116 15.78 -10.53 15.54
CA GLU A 116 15.43 -9.11 15.69
C GLU A 116 15.02 -8.50 14.34
N SER A 117 13.94 -7.70 14.34
CA SER A 117 13.52 -6.95 13.16
C SER A 117 14.52 -5.82 12.86
N PRO A 118 14.90 -5.59 11.59
CA PRO A 118 15.68 -4.42 11.21
C PRO A 118 14.94 -3.13 11.56
N ALA A 119 15.68 -2.09 11.93
CA ALA A 119 15.13 -0.78 12.24
C ALA A 119 14.43 -0.16 11.02
N ALA A 120 13.30 0.52 11.24
CA ALA A 120 12.56 1.20 10.19
C ALA A 120 13.37 2.36 9.57
N SER A 121 13.29 2.51 8.26
CA SER A 121 14.01 3.52 7.48
C SER A 121 13.56 4.95 7.80
N PRO A 122 14.44 5.97 7.67
CA PRO A 122 14.08 7.36 7.94
C PRO A 122 13.05 7.90 6.93
N VAL A 123 12.08 8.66 7.44
CA VAL A 123 10.99 9.32 6.69
C VAL A 123 11.53 10.58 5.99
N THR A 124 11.40 10.71 4.67
CA THR A 124 11.70 11.94 3.93
C THR A 124 10.42 12.76 3.65
N PRO A 125 10.38 14.06 3.99
CA PRO A 125 9.27 14.94 3.64
C PRO A 125 9.19 15.16 2.12
N TYR A 126 7.97 15.33 1.60
CA TYR A 126 7.77 15.64 0.18
C TYR A 126 8.32 17.05 -0.15
N GLY A 127 9.28 17.09 -1.08
CA GLY A 127 9.81 18.32 -1.64
C GLY A 127 8.71 19.10 -2.36
N THR A 128 8.59 20.37 -2.03
CA THR A 128 7.75 21.34 -2.73
C THR A 128 8.27 21.52 -4.16
N SER A 129 7.62 20.91 -5.14
CA SER A 129 7.71 21.35 -6.53
C SER A 129 6.41 22.08 -6.87
N ALA A 130 6.55 23.38 -7.15
CA ALA A 130 5.51 24.26 -7.68
C ALA A 130 4.94 23.74 -9.01
#